data_AF-Q6WGK0-F1
#
_entry.id   AF-Q6WGK0-F1
#
_cell.length_a   1.000
_cell.length_b   1.000
_cell.length_c   1.000
_cell.angle_alpha   90.00
_cell.angle_beta   90.00
_cell.angle_gamma   90.00
#
_symmetry.space_group_name_H-M   'P 1'
#
loop_
_entity.id
_entity.type
_entity.pdbx_description
1 polymer ?
#
loop_
_entity_poly.entity_id
_entity_poly.type
_entity_poly.pdbx_seq_one_letter_code
_entity_poly.pdbx_strand_id
1 'polypeptide(L)'
;MGLPRLNGSASDNNQKKKYKRSSGGNRTRRGGSKNDQRAIANVRERQRTQALNEAFNKLRKIIPTLPSDKLSKIQTLRLASRYIDFLCQVLGNNEKHPSSALSSSFIAHERLSYAFSVWRMEGAWFRQQ
;
A
#
# COMPACT_ATOMS: atom_id res chain seq x y z
N MET A 1 -29.13 -6.29 -41.20
CA MET A 1 -29.41 -4.91 -40.77
C MET A 1 -28.09 -4.17 -40.63
N GLY A 2 -27.73 -3.37 -41.63
CA GLY A 2 -26.50 -2.58 -41.68
C GLY A 2 -26.76 -1.13 -41.25
N LEU A 3 -25.75 -0.51 -40.63
CA LEU A 3 -25.75 0.90 -40.26
C LEU A 3 -25.60 1.79 -41.52
N PRO A 4 -26.25 2.95 -41.55
CA PRO A 4 -25.74 4.11 -42.28
C PRO A 4 -25.00 5.05 -41.34
N ARG A 5 -23.76 5.39 -41.70
CA ARG A 5 -23.04 6.55 -41.17
C ARG A 5 -23.51 7.80 -41.92
N LEU A 6 -23.76 8.89 -41.19
CA LEU A 6 -23.63 10.25 -41.73
C LEU A 6 -22.67 11.04 -40.84
N ASN A 7 -21.69 11.64 -41.51
CA ASN A 7 -20.67 12.54 -41.00
C ASN A 7 -21.07 13.96 -41.41
N GLY A 8 -20.91 14.97 -40.55
CA GLY A 8 -21.12 16.36 -40.96
C GLY A 8 -21.17 17.41 -39.85
N SER A 9 -20.07 18.15 -39.75
CA SER A 9 -19.94 19.55 -39.31
C SER A 9 -20.15 19.95 -37.85
N ALA A 10 -19.00 20.23 -37.23
CA ALA A 10 -18.63 21.54 -36.67
C ALA A 10 -19.74 22.38 -36.01
N SER A 11 -19.65 22.53 -34.69
CA SER A 11 -19.77 23.87 -34.09
C SER A 11 -18.94 24.00 -32.83
N ASP A 12 -18.24 25.12 -32.87
CA ASP A 12 -17.19 25.60 -32.01
C ASP A 12 -17.77 26.38 -30.82
N ASN A 13 -16.95 26.46 -29.76
CA ASN A 13 -16.95 27.49 -28.73
C ASN A 13 -18.18 27.75 -27.85
N ASN A 14 -18.05 27.38 -26.56
CA ASN A 14 -18.39 28.32 -25.48
C ASN A 14 -17.64 28.02 -24.16
N GLN A 15 -16.31 28.18 -24.15
CA GLN A 15 -15.57 28.35 -22.90
C GLN A 15 -15.76 29.78 -22.36
N LYS A 16 -16.84 30.04 -21.62
CA LYS A 16 -16.97 31.26 -20.81
C LYS A 16 -16.50 31.01 -19.38
N LYS A 17 -15.18 30.99 -19.18
CA LYS A 17 -14.55 31.24 -17.88
C LYS A 17 -14.79 32.70 -17.49
N LYS A 18 -15.65 32.93 -16.50
CA LYS A 18 -15.86 34.27 -15.91
C LYS A 18 -15.75 34.20 -14.39
N TYR A 19 -14.53 33.97 -13.88
CA TYR A 19 -14.24 34.20 -12.46
C TYR A 19 -14.09 35.71 -12.26
N LYS A 20 -15.18 36.37 -11.88
CA LYS A 20 -15.17 37.77 -11.43
C LYS A 20 -14.22 37.88 -10.22
N ARG A 21 -13.09 38.58 -10.41
CA ARG A 21 -12.25 39.06 -9.31
C ARG A 21 -12.88 40.34 -8.77
N SER A 22 -13.66 40.23 -7.70
CA SER A 22 -14.07 41.39 -6.90
C SER A 22 -12.97 41.69 -5.89
N SER A 23 -12.31 42.82 -6.12
CA SER A 23 -11.50 43.56 -5.15
C SER A 23 -12.35 43.97 -3.94
N GLY A 24 -11.72 44.01 -2.76
CA GLY A 24 -12.18 44.82 -1.63
C GLY A 24 -12.91 44.07 -0.52
N GLY A 25 -12.22 43.80 0.58
CA GLY A 25 -12.89 43.41 1.82
C GLY A 25 -11.95 42.77 2.84
N ASN A 26 -11.19 43.62 3.55
CA ASN A 26 -10.56 43.28 4.82
C ASN A 26 -11.61 42.64 5.75
N ARG A 27 -11.58 41.33 5.91
CA ARG A 27 -12.29 40.61 6.96
C ARG A 27 -11.29 39.76 7.71
N THR A 28 -10.67 40.39 8.69
CA THR A 28 -10.38 39.79 9.98
C THR A 28 -11.56 38.92 10.43
N ARG A 29 -11.53 37.63 10.10
CA ARG A 29 -12.39 36.61 10.70
C ARG A 29 -11.51 35.41 11.05
N ARG A 30 -10.92 35.52 12.23
CA ARG A 30 -10.48 34.39 13.06
C ARG A 30 -11.68 33.42 13.16
N GLY A 31 -11.71 32.40 12.31
CA GLY A 31 -12.82 31.46 12.20
C GLY A 31 -13.28 31.31 10.75
N GLY A 32 -12.58 30.47 9.99
CA GLY A 32 -13.06 30.02 8.68
C GLY A 32 -14.48 29.45 8.79
N SER A 33 -15.25 29.50 7.70
CA SER A 33 -16.63 29.01 7.74
C SER A 33 -16.66 27.55 8.22
N LYS A 34 -17.76 27.11 8.85
CA LYS A 34 -17.91 25.70 9.28
C LYS A 34 -17.62 24.72 8.13
N ASN A 35 -17.89 25.13 6.89
CA ASN A 35 -17.62 24.35 5.69
C ASN A 35 -16.13 24.30 5.35
N ASP A 36 -15.39 25.39 5.52
CA ASP A 36 -13.93 25.42 5.31
C ASP A 36 -13.21 24.58 6.37
N GLN A 37 -13.66 24.63 7.63
CA GLN A 37 -13.09 23.82 8.71
C GLN A 37 -13.31 22.32 8.45
N ARG A 38 -14.51 21.92 7.99
CA ARG A 38 -14.82 20.54 7.58
C ARG A 38 -13.96 20.11 6.39
N ALA A 39 -13.78 20.97 5.39
CA ALA A 39 -12.94 20.67 4.24
C ALA A 39 -11.48 20.42 4.65
N ILE A 40 -10.93 21.28 5.53
CA ILE A 40 -9.57 21.12 6.06
C ILE A 40 -9.45 19.82 6.87
N ALA A 41 -10.43 19.50 7.71
CA ALA A 41 -10.45 18.24 8.47
C ALA A 41 -10.46 17.00 7.56
N ASN A 42 -11.28 17.02 6.50
CA ASN A 42 -11.34 15.93 5.52
C ASN A 42 -10.03 15.75 4.76
N VAL A 43 -9.35 16.85 4.42
CA VAL A 43 -8.02 16.80 3.78
C VAL A 43 -7.00 16.18 4.72
N ARG A 44 -6.98 16.59 6.00
CA ARG A 44 -6.07 16.02 7.01
C ARG A 44 -6.30 14.53 7.21
N GLU A 45 -7.56 14.09 7.30
CA GLU A 45 -7.87 12.67 7.49
C GLU A 45 -7.49 11.83 6.26
N ARG A 46 -7.68 12.38 5.05
CA ARG A 46 -7.20 11.77 3.81
C ARG A 46 -5.68 11.60 3.83
N GLN A 47 -4.94 12.64 4.21
CA GLN A 47 -3.48 12.58 4.32
C GLN A 47 -3.02 11.55 5.35
N ARG A 48 -3.67 11.50 6.52
CA ARG A 48 -3.42 10.48 7.55
C ARG A 48 -3.61 9.07 7.01
N THR A 49 -4.71 8.86 6.28
CA THR A 49 -5.02 7.55 5.66
C THR A 49 -4.04 7.21 4.53
N GLN A 50 -3.60 8.19 3.74
CA GLN A 50 -2.58 8.01 2.71
C GLN A 50 -1.25 7.56 3.32
N ALA A 51 -0.78 8.24 4.37
CA ALA A 51 0.44 7.86 5.08
C ALA A 51 0.37 6.42 5.64
N LEU A 52 -0.78 6.02 6.18
CA LEU A 52 -1.00 4.64 6.63
C LEU A 52 -0.92 3.65 5.46
N ASN A 53 -1.53 3.96 4.33
CA ASN A 53 -1.50 3.08 3.16
C ASN A 53 -0.09 2.97 2.56
N GLU A 54 0.70 4.04 2.59
CA GLU A 54 2.12 4.01 2.21
C GLU A 54 2.93 3.10 3.13
N ALA A 55 2.73 3.16 4.44
CA ALA A 55 3.36 2.25 5.40
C ALA A 55 2.98 0.78 5.11
N PHE A 56 1.71 0.50 4.81
CA PHE A 56 1.26 -0.82 4.39
C PHE A 56 1.94 -1.30 3.09
N ASN A 57 2.16 -0.39 2.13
CA ASN A 57 2.86 -0.73 0.89
C ASN A 57 4.34 -1.01 1.13
N LYS A 58 5.00 -0.26 2.02
CA LYS A 58 6.37 -0.55 2.45
C LYS A 58 6.47 -1.92 3.12
N LEU A 59 5.51 -2.25 3.99
CA LEU A 59 5.42 -3.58 4.60
C LEU A 59 5.26 -4.69 3.56
N ARG A 60 4.39 -4.52 2.55
CA ARG A 60 4.23 -5.52 1.48
C ARG A 60 5.52 -5.78 0.69
N LYS A 61 6.36 -4.76 0.50
CA LYS A 61 7.61 -4.90 -0.26
C LYS A 61 8.66 -5.79 0.43
N ILE A 62 8.63 -5.87 1.76
CA ILE A 62 9.61 -6.65 2.54
C ILE A 62 9.11 -8.06 2.86
N ILE A 63 7.83 -8.34 2.67
CA ILE A 63 7.27 -9.68 2.86
C ILE A 63 7.52 -10.50 1.59
N PRO A 64 8.15 -11.69 1.68
CA PRO A 64 8.32 -12.52 0.50
C PRO A 64 6.98 -13.06 0.01
N THR A 65 6.65 -12.74 -1.25
CA THR A 65 5.38 -13.10 -1.90
C THR A 65 5.62 -13.63 -3.31
N LEU A 66 4.66 -14.39 -3.84
CA LEU A 66 4.65 -14.77 -5.25
C LEU A 66 4.19 -13.59 -6.13
N PRO A 67 4.60 -13.52 -7.41
CA PRO A 67 4.18 -12.46 -8.33
C PRO A 67 2.66 -12.30 -8.49
N SER A 68 1.89 -13.38 -8.25
CA SER A 68 0.43 -13.38 -8.33
C SER A 68 -0.27 -13.02 -7.01
N ASP A 69 0.45 -12.86 -5.90
CA ASP A 69 -0.15 -12.66 -4.58
C ASP A 69 -0.77 -11.26 -4.47
N LYS A 70 -2.10 -11.21 -4.40
CA LYS A 70 -2.86 -9.98 -4.08
C LYS A 70 -3.28 -10.00 -2.62
N LEU A 71 -2.54 -9.29 -1.77
CA LEU A 71 -2.74 -9.31 -0.31
C LEU A 71 -3.61 -8.15 0.20
N SER A 72 -4.75 -8.48 0.82
CA SER A 72 -5.54 -7.54 1.64
C SER A 72 -4.76 -7.04 2.86
N LYS A 73 -5.26 -6.01 3.58
CA LYS A 73 -4.60 -5.49 4.79
C LYS A 73 -4.42 -6.57 5.86
N ILE A 74 -5.47 -7.36 6.13
CA ILE A 74 -5.41 -8.43 7.12
C ILE A 74 -4.45 -9.55 6.70
N GLN A 75 -4.45 -9.94 5.42
CA GLN A 75 -3.51 -10.94 4.91
C GLN A 75 -2.06 -10.45 5.01
N THR A 76 -1.82 -9.18 4.71
CA THR A 76 -0.48 -8.56 4.84
C THR A 76 0.02 -8.66 6.28
N LEU A 77 -0.83 -8.33 7.27
CA LEU A 77 -0.46 -8.41 8.68
C LEU A 77 -0.19 -9.86 9.13
N ARG A 78 -1.10 -10.78 8.78
CA ARG A 78 -0.94 -12.21 9.12
C ARG A 78 0.34 -12.79 8.52
N LEU A 79 0.63 -12.45 7.26
CA LEU A 79 1.83 -12.94 6.58
C LEU A 79 3.10 -12.32 7.16
N ALA A 80 3.06 -11.03 7.54
CA ALA A 80 4.17 -10.37 8.22
C ALA A 80 4.53 -11.07 9.54
N SER A 81 3.53 -11.35 10.39
CA SER A 81 3.76 -12.07 11.66
C SER A 81 4.43 -13.43 11.43
N ARG A 82 3.90 -14.21 10.48
CA ARG A 82 4.50 -15.51 10.13
C ARG A 82 5.92 -15.39 9.59
N TYR A 83 6.21 -14.34 8.82
CA TYR A 83 7.56 -14.10 8.31
C TYR A 83 8.54 -13.78 9.45
N ILE A 84 8.11 -13.00 10.45
CA ILE A 84 8.90 -12.78 11.67
C ILE A 84 9.15 -14.11 12.39
N ASP A 85 8.13 -14.93 12.61
CA ASP A 85 8.27 -16.23 13.29
C ASP A 85 9.24 -17.16 12.55
N PHE A 86 9.18 -17.17 11.21
CA PHE A 86 10.11 -17.92 10.37
C PHE A 86 11.56 -17.43 10.56
N LEU A 87 11.78 -16.12 10.50
CA LEU A 87 13.12 -15.55 10.70
C LEU A 87 13.65 -15.87 12.11
N CYS A 88 12.80 -15.80 13.13
CA CYS A 88 13.18 -16.19 14.49
C CYS A 88 13.60 -17.67 14.59
N GLN A 89 12.92 -18.59 13.91
CA GLN A 89 13.32 -20.01 13.86
C GLN A 89 14.66 -20.21 13.13
N VAL A 90 14.83 -19.55 11.99
CA VAL A 90 16.09 -19.59 11.22
C VAL A 90 17.27 -19.10 12.06
N LEU A 91 17.08 -18.03 12.83
CA LEU A 91 18.10 -17.49 13.71
C LEU A 91 18.33 -18.38 14.95
N GLY A 92 17.27 -18.86 15.61
CA GLY A 92 17.35 -19.68 16.83
C GLY A 92 17.93 -21.08 16.62
N ASN A 93 17.80 -21.65 15.42
CA ASN A 93 18.46 -22.90 15.05
C ASN A 93 19.99 -22.76 14.93
N ASN A 94 20.49 -21.53 14.78
CA ASN A 94 21.91 -21.24 14.62
C ASN A 94 22.65 -21.20 15.97
N GLU A 95 21.94 -20.98 17.09
CA GLU A 95 22.56 -20.89 18.42
C GLU A 95 22.80 -22.26 19.08
N LYS A 96 22.09 -23.31 18.64
CA LYS A 96 22.18 -24.65 19.26
C LYS A 96 23.34 -25.51 18.74
N HIS A 97 24.04 -25.07 17.68
CA HIS A 97 25.20 -25.76 17.11
C HIS A 97 26.32 -24.76 16.76
N PRO A 98 27.21 -24.42 17.71
CA PRO A 98 28.32 -23.49 17.45
C PRO A 98 29.34 -24.02 16.43
N SER A 99 29.31 -25.31 16.07
CA SER A 99 30.13 -25.90 14.99
C SER A 99 29.60 -25.62 13.57
N SER A 100 28.38 -25.09 13.42
CA SER A 100 27.81 -24.70 12.12
C SER A 100 27.90 -23.19 11.85
N ALA A 101 28.83 -22.48 12.49
CA ALA A 101 29.07 -21.05 12.26
C ALA A 101 29.41 -20.72 10.79
N LEU A 102 29.85 -21.69 9.99
CA LEU A 102 30.01 -21.55 8.52
C LEU A 102 28.68 -21.41 7.76
N SER A 103 27.54 -21.69 8.39
CA SER A 103 26.19 -21.54 7.81
C SER A 103 25.66 -20.10 7.89
N SER A 104 26.23 -19.24 8.74
CA SER A 104 25.77 -17.84 8.89
C SER A 104 25.94 -17.01 7.62
N SER A 105 26.93 -17.37 6.78
CA SER A 105 27.26 -16.64 5.55
C SER A 105 26.30 -16.89 4.38
N PHE A 106 25.40 -17.87 4.44
CA PHE A 106 24.82 -18.42 3.20
C PHE A 106 23.38 -18.03 2.88
N ILE A 107 22.62 -17.36 3.76
CA ILE A 107 21.24 -17.00 3.39
C ILE A 107 21.17 -15.59 2.82
N ALA A 108 21.60 -15.47 1.56
CA ALA A 108 21.23 -14.35 0.70
C ALA A 108 19.70 -14.16 0.70
N HIS A 109 19.22 -12.92 0.53
CA HIS A 109 17.79 -12.57 0.54
C HIS A 109 16.93 -13.45 -0.40
N GLU A 110 17.49 -13.85 -1.54
CA GLU A 110 16.83 -14.76 -2.49
C GLU A 110 16.63 -16.17 -1.91
N ARG A 111 17.60 -16.66 -1.13
CA ARG A 111 17.53 -17.98 -0.47
C ARG A 111 16.55 -17.95 0.71
N LEU A 112 16.44 -16.83 1.43
CA LEU A 112 15.42 -16.65 2.49
C LEU A 112 14.00 -16.61 1.89
N SER A 113 13.83 -15.89 0.78
CA SER A 113 12.53 -15.77 0.12
C SER A 113 12.04 -17.11 -0.43
N TYR A 114 12.95 -17.90 -1.02
CA TYR A 114 12.67 -19.27 -1.46
C TYR A 114 12.36 -20.19 -0.27
N ALA A 115 13.21 -20.21 0.77
CA ALA A 115 13.00 -21.04 1.96
C ALA A 115 11.67 -20.72 2.66
N PHE A 116 11.32 -19.43 2.78
CA PHE A 116 10.03 -19.01 3.32
C PHE A 116 8.87 -19.50 2.46
N SER A 117 9.00 -19.46 1.13
CA SER A 117 7.97 -19.96 0.21
C SER A 117 7.72 -21.46 0.36
N VAL A 118 8.78 -22.26 0.50
CA VAL A 118 8.70 -23.70 0.77
C VAL A 118 8.05 -23.96 2.13
N TRP A 119 8.54 -23.30 3.18
CA TRP A 119 7.99 -23.39 4.54
C TRP A 119 6.49 -23.05 4.61
N ARG A 120 6.07 -22.10 3.78
CA ARG A 120 4.67 -21.70 3.62
C ARG A 120 3.83 -22.76 2.89
N MET A 121 4.37 -23.44 1.88
CA MET A 121 3.62 -24.41 1.07
C MET A 121 3.51 -25.80 1.75
N GLU A 122 4.47 -26.19 2.59
CA GLU A 122 4.52 -27.50 3.27
C GLU A 122 3.52 -27.69 4.44
N GLY A 123 2.36 -27.02 4.40
CA GLY A 123 1.22 -27.37 5.28
C GLY A 123 1.26 -26.77 6.70
N ALA A 124 2.31 -26.04 7.10
CA ALA A 124 2.27 -25.18 8.30
C ALA A 124 1.23 -24.04 8.18
N TRP A 125 0.76 -23.78 6.95
CA TRP A 125 -0.22 -22.74 6.62
C TRP A 125 -1.64 -22.98 7.11
N PHE A 126 -2.02 -24.24 7.32
CA PHE A 126 -3.40 -24.64 7.65
C PHE A 126 -3.60 -25.06 9.11
N ARG A 127 -2.52 -25.19 9.90
CA ARG A 127 -2.64 -25.63 11.32
C ARG A 127 -3.10 -24.54 12.30
N GLN A 128 -3.45 -23.35 11.81
CA GLN A 128 -3.88 -22.24 12.65
C GLN A 128 -5.05 -21.47 12.00
N GLN A 129 -6.15 -22.17 11.74
CA GLN A 129 -7.46 -21.57 11.46
C GLN A 129 -8.34 -21.74 12.69
#